data_AF-A0A8T9SBT5-F1
#
_entry.id   AF-A0A8T9SBT5-F1
#
_cell.length_a   1.000
_cell.length_b   1.000
_cell.length_c   1.000
_cell.angle_alpha   90.00
_cell.angle_beta   90.00
_cell.angle_gamma   90.00
#
_symmetry.space_group_name_H-M   'P 1'
#
loop_
_entity.id
_entity.type
_entity.pdbx_description
1 polymer ?
#
loop_
_entity_poly.entity_id
_entity_poly.type
_entity_poly.pdbx_seq_one_letter_code
_entity_poly.pdbx_strand_id
1 'polypeptide(L)'
;MNAHLLTVEKLAVLIKYQWDLRRFYKQAQAAEKELMDVDWNELSDVLQDLKLYHRNLVSKEYAKKILATLHEVCADKETAQTLLGYASTL
;
A
#
# COMPACT_ATOMS: atom_id res chain seq x y z
N MET A 1 -16.98 1.33 11.75
CA MET A 1 -16.19 2.24 10.88
C MET A 1 -14.78 1.68 10.82
N ASN A 2 -14.30 1.31 9.65
CA ASN A 2 -12.98 0.72 9.41
C ASN A 2 -11.92 1.83 9.33
N ALA A 3 -11.37 2.26 10.45
CA ALA A 3 -10.34 3.32 10.48
C ALA A 3 -9.02 2.89 9.79
N HIS A 4 -8.77 1.59 9.62
CA HIS A 4 -7.46 1.07 9.21
C HIS A 4 -7.29 0.76 7.71
N LEU A 5 -8.31 1.00 6.87
CA LEU A 5 -8.20 0.71 5.45
C LEU A 5 -7.37 1.77 4.72
N LEU A 6 -6.57 1.32 3.76
CA LEU A 6 -5.82 2.16 2.85
C LEU A 6 -6.79 2.86 1.88
N THR A 7 -6.69 4.18 1.78
CA THR A 7 -7.42 5.00 0.80
C THR A 7 -6.43 5.58 -0.21
N VAL A 8 -6.93 6.12 -1.33
CA VAL A 8 -6.10 6.85 -2.30
C VAL A 8 -5.30 7.99 -1.65
N GLU A 9 -5.90 8.70 -0.69
CA GLU A 9 -5.26 9.80 0.03
C GLU A 9 -4.08 9.31 0.89
N LYS A 10 -4.28 8.24 1.67
CA LYS A 10 -3.21 7.59 2.44
C LYS A 10 -2.11 7.04 1.52
N LEU A 11 -2.49 6.47 0.38
CA LEU A 11 -1.55 5.98 -0.62
C LEU A 11 -0.71 7.12 -1.24
N ALA A 12 -1.30 8.29 -1.46
CA ALA A 12 -0.57 9.46 -1.94
C ALA A 12 0.51 9.91 -0.94
N VAL A 13 0.24 9.82 0.38
CA VAL A 13 1.23 10.08 1.42
C VAL A 13 2.36 9.05 1.36
N LEU A 14 2.04 7.76 1.31
CA LEU A 14 3.04 6.69 1.18
C LEU A 14 3.95 6.90 -0.03
N ILE A 15 3.38 7.23 -1.20
CA ILE A 15 4.11 7.50 -2.44
C ILE A 15 4.97 8.76 -2.32
N LYS A 16 4.43 9.86 -1.76
CA LYS A 16 5.16 11.12 -1.53
C LYS A 16 6.44 10.89 -0.73
N TYR A 17 6.37 10.05 0.29
CA TYR A 17 7.51 9.69 1.13
C TYR A 17 8.28 8.47 0.63
N GLN A 18 7.98 7.97 -0.58
CA GLN A 18 8.65 6.84 -1.22
C GLN A 18 8.65 5.58 -0.35
N TRP A 19 7.59 5.40 0.43
CA TRP A 19 7.46 4.30 1.39
C TRP A 19 8.55 4.28 2.47
N ASP A 20 9.33 5.36 2.63
CA ASP A 20 10.34 5.52 3.66
C ASP A 20 9.72 6.12 4.93
N LEU A 21 9.45 5.23 5.89
CA LEU A 21 8.90 5.57 7.20
C LEU A 21 9.78 6.58 7.97
N ARG A 22 11.12 6.48 7.84
CA ARG A 22 12.05 7.40 8.52
C ARG A 22 11.94 8.80 7.91
N ARG A 23 11.84 8.89 6.58
CA ARG A 23 11.63 10.16 5.87
C ARG A 23 10.29 10.77 6.25
N PHE A 24 9.23 9.96 6.30
CA PHE A 24 7.92 10.39 6.76
C PHE A 24 7.95 11.01 8.16
N TYR A 25 8.50 10.30 9.16
CA TYR A 25 8.52 10.83 10.53
C TYR A 25 9.25 12.17 10.66
N LYS A 26 10.31 12.37 9.88
CA LYS A 26 11.12 13.59 9.86
C LYS A 26 10.48 14.75 9.11
N GLN A 27 9.71 14.47 8.04
CA GLN A 27 9.32 15.49 7.05
C GLN A 27 7.81 15.66 6.87
N ALA A 28 6.99 14.76 7.42
CA ALA A 28 5.54 14.82 7.29
C ALA A 28 4.92 15.92 8.14
N GLN A 29 3.91 16.58 7.57
CA GLN A 29 3.09 17.57 8.25
C GLN A 29 2.19 16.89 9.29
N ALA A 30 1.68 17.67 10.25
CA ALA A 30 0.80 17.14 11.31
C ALA A 30 -0.44 16.43 10.73
N ALA A 31 -1.11 17.05 9.75
CA ALA A 31 -2.27 16.46 9.08
C ALA A 31 -1.96 15.13 8.38
N GLU A 32 -0.77 14.98 7.78
CA GLU A 32 -0.36 13.72 7.15
C GLU A 32 -0.07 12.64 8.19
N LYS A 33 0.44 13.02 9.37
CA LYS A 33 0.64 12.10 10.49
C LYS A 33 -0.67 11.64 11.10
N GLU A 34 -1.64 12.55 11.22
CA GLU A 34 -2.99 12.24 11.69
C GLU A 34 -3.74 11.34 10.68
N LEU A 35 -3.54 11.56 9.38
CA LEU A 35 -4.14 10.75 8.32
C LEU A 35 -3.57 9.31 8.26
N MET A 36 -2.32 9.11 8.65
CA MET A 36 -1.62 7.82 8.57
C MET A 36 -1.83 6.96 9.82
N ASP A 37 -3.06 6.47 10.00
CA ASP A 37 -3.49 5.54 11.06
C ASP A 37 -3.46 4.06 10.61
N VAL A 38 -2.62 3.74 9.63
CA VAL A 38 -2.43 2.42 9.02
C VAL A 38 -1.08 1.83 9.39
N ASP A 39 -0.96 0.50 9.40
CA ASP A 39 0.32 -0.17 9.66
C ASP A 39 1.23 -0.07 8.42
N TRP A 40 2.28 0.74 8.53
CA TRP A 40 3.23 0.96 7.44
C TRP A 40 4.01 -0.30 7.07
N ASN A 41 4.31 -1.16 8.05
CA ASN A 41 5.07 -2.39 7.80
C ASN A 41 4.21 -3.38 7.02
N GLU A 42 2.97 -3.57 7.44
CA GLU A 42 2.00 -4.43 6.73
C GLU A 42 1.84 -3.97 5.28
N LEU A 43 1.65 -2.68 5.06
CA LEU A 43 1.51 -2.14 3.70
C LEU A 43 2.79 -2.28 2.87
N SER A 44 3.97 -2.22 3.50
CA SER A 44 5.26 -2.42 2.82
C SER A 44 5.42 -3.86 2.35
N ASP A 45 4.98 -4.83 3.15
CA ASP A 45 4.97 -6.25 2.79
C ASP A 45 4.01 -6.50 1.61
N VAL A 46 2.81 -5.91 1.65
CA VAL A 46 1.85 -5.97 0.53
C VAL A 46 2.46 -5.39 -0.74
N LEU A 47 3.14 -4.23 -0.66
CA LEU A 47 3.81 -3.65 -1.82
C LEU A 47 4.90 -4.57 -2.38
N GLN A 48 5.68 -5.22 -1.52
CA GLN A 48 6.71 -6.16 -1.93
C GLN A 48 6.11 -7.36 -2.67
N ASP A 49 5.03 -7.94 -2.15
CA ASP A 49 4.31 -9.04 -2.80
C ASP A 49 3.76 -8.62 -4.16
N LEU A 50 3.20 -7.42 -4.29
CA LEU A 50 2.69 -6.90 -5.56
C LEU A 50 3.80 -6.70 -6.60
N LYS A 51 5.02 -6.32 -6.19
CA LYS A 51 6.18 -6.27 -7.09
C LYS A 51 6.54 -7.67 -7.61
N LEU A 52 6.52 -8.67 -6.74
CA LEU A 52 6.79 -10.07 -7.14
C LEU A 52 5.70 -10.59 -8.08
N TYR A 53 4.44 -10.25 -7.80
CA TYR A 53 3.30 -10.55 -8.66
C TYR A 53 3.49 -10.01 -10.08
N HIS A 54 3.80 -8.72 -10.23
CA HIS A 54 4.01 -8.11 -11.56
C HIS A 54 5.22 -8.66 -12.32
N ARG A 55 6.23 -9.13 -11.59
CA ARG A 55 7.42 -9.76 -12.18
C ARG A 55 7.21 -11.24 -12.53
N ASN A 56 6.00 -11.78 -12.33
CA ASN A 56 5.68 -13.20 -12.50
C ASN A 56 6.58 -14.12 -11.67
N LEU A 57 7.00 -13.67 -10.49
CA LEU A 57 7.91 -14.40 -9.57
C LEU A 57 7.16 -15.18 -8.49
N VAL A 58 5.86 -15.43 -8.69
CA VAL A 58 4.97 -16.05 -7.71
C VAL A 58 4.19 -17.20 -8.35
N SER A 59 3.81 -18.20 -7.55
CA SER A 59 2.91 -19.25 -8.02
C SER A 59 1.51 -18.71 -8.29
N LYS A 60 0.69 -19.45 -9.05
CA LYS A 60 -0.70 -19.08 -9.31
C LYS A 60 -1.53 -19.02 -8.03
N GLU A 61 -1.26 -19.92 -7.09
CA GLU A 61 -1.93 -19.98 -5.80
C GLU A 61 -1.55 -18.77 -4.94
N TYR A 62 -0.27 -18.37 -4.95
CA TYR A 62 0.19 -17.20 -4.21
C TYR A 62 -0.34 -15.90 -4.81
N ALA A 63 -0.36 -15.79 -6.14
CA ALA A 63 -0.97 -14.67 -6.85
C ALA A 63 -2.43 -14.41 -6.41
N LYS A 64 -3.24 -15.46 -6.23
CA LYS A 64 -4.61 -15.32 -5.71
C LYS A 64 -4.66 -14.76 -4.29
N LYS A 65 -3.72 -15.17 -3.43
CA LYS A 65 -3.61 -14.66 -2.06
C LYS A 65 -3.24 -13.18 -2.05
N ILE A 66 -2.26 -12.79 -2.86
CA ILE A 66 -1.84 -11.38 -3.01
C ILE A 66 -3.04 -10.51 -3.40
N LEU A 67 -3.82 -10.93 -4.40
CA LEU A 67 -5.00 -10.18 -4.83
C LEU A 67 -6.11 -10.13 -3.78
N ALA A 68 -6.30 -11.20 -3.00
CA ALA A 68 -7.25 -11.20 -1.88
C ALA A 68 -6.80 -10.22 -0.79
N THR A 69 -5.53 -10.26 -0.37
CA THR A 69 -4.96 -9.34 0.62
C THR A 69 -5.04 -7.88 0.15
N LEU A 70 -4.77 -7.62 -1.14
CA LEU A 70 -4.96 -6.28 -1.73
C LEU A 70 -6.39 -5.75 -1.52
N HIS A 71 -7.41 -6.60 -1.66
CA HIS A 71 -8.80 -6.22 -1.45
C HIS A 71 -9.18 -6.08 0.03
N GLU A 72 -8.47 -6.77 0.94
CA GLU A 72 -8.69 -6.67 2.38
C GLU A 72 -8.11 -5.38 2.97
N VAL A 73 -6.95 -4.94 2.46
CA VAL A 73 -6.26 -3.75 2.99
C VAL A 73 -6.73 -2.44 2.35
N CYS A 74 -7.30 -2.48 1.15
CA CYS A 74 -7.80 -1.28 0.46
C CYS A 74 -9.26 -1.00 0.78
N ALA A 75 -9.59 0.29 0.95
CA ALA A 75 -10.94 0.76 1.27
C ALA A 75 -11.93 0.49 0.13
N ASP A 76 -11.46 0.53 -1.11
CA ASP A 76 -12.26 0.37 -2.31
C ASP A 76 -11.44 -0.15 -3.48
N LYS A 77 -12.14 -0.43 -4.58
CA LYS A 77 -11.55 -0.92 -5.83
C LYS A 77 -10.61 0.10 -6.46
N GLU A 78 -10.88 1.39 -6.32
CA GLU A 78 -10.05 2.45 -6.87
C GLU A 78 -8.66 2.41 -6.20
N THR A 79 -8.63 2.42 -4.87
CA THR A 79 -7.39 2.36 -4.10
C THR A 79 -6.59 1.08 -4.43
N ALA A 80 -7.27 -0.06 -4.53
CA ALA A 80 -6.63 -1.31 -4.92
C ALA A 80 -6.00 -1.23 -6.33
N GLN A 81 -6.71 -0.64 -7.29
CA GLN A 81 -6.19 -0.42 -8.65
C GLN A 81 -5.01 0.55 -8.67
N THR A 82 -5.06 1.63 -7.89
CA THR A 82 -3.98 2.60 -7.78
C THR A 82 -2.72 1.95 -7.18
N LEU A 83 -2.84 1.18 -6.10
CA LEU A 83 -1.71 0.48 -5.50
C LEU A 83 -1.12 -0.58 -6.44
N LEU A 84 -1.99 -1.38 -7.07
CA LEU A 84 -1.58 -2.38 -8.05
C LEU A 84 -0.85 -1.73 -9.25
N GLY A 85 -1.36 -0.61 -9.75
CA GLY A 85 -0.75 0.15 -10.84
C GLY A 85 0.58 0.79 -10.43
N TYR A 86 0.67 1.34 -9.21
CA TYR A 86 1.93 1.88 -8.70
C TYR A 86 3.00 0.79 -8.57
N ALA A 87 2.66 -0.36 -8.00
CA ALA A 87 3.58 -1.48 -7.81
C ALA A 87 4.21 -1.99 -9.11
N SER A 88 3.52 -1.86 -10.25
CA SER A 88 4.06 -2.27 -11.57
C SER A 88 5.15 -1.33 -12.10
N THR A 89 5.29 -0.13 -11.52
CA THR A 89 6.30 0.86 -11.92
C THR A 89 7.61 0.76 -11.13
N LEU A 90 7.70 -0.18 -10.17
CA LEU A 90 8.83 -0.39 -9.26
C LEU A 90 9.68 -1.64 -9.58
#